data_AF-A0A2H9M830-F1
#
_entry.id   AF-A0A2H9M830-F1
#
_cell.length_a   1.000
_cell.length_b   1.000
_cell.length_c   1.000
_cell.angle_alpha   90.00
_cell.angle_beta   90.00
_cell.angle_gamma   90.00
#
_symmetry.space_group_name_H-M   'P 1'
#
loop_
_entity.id
_entity.type
_entity.pdbx_description
1 polymer ?
#
loop_
_entity_poly.entity_id
_entity_poly.type
_entity_poly.pdbx_seq_one_letter_code
_entity_poly.pdbx_strand_id
1 'polypeptide(L)'
;GVAYYSLGDFKKAIEFNLKAEKIFEELGQINYLKLVYENTAKAYNKMDDFENAEKYKIKAEDLSELLKNPLLEILSMGPHNLKL
;
A
#
# COMPACT_ATOMS: atom_id res chain seq x y z
N GLY A 1 -8.55 -7.44 0.77
CA GLY A 1 -9.82 -6.70 0.82
C GLY A 1 -10.63 -6.69 -0.47
N VAL A 2 -10.08 -7.01 -1.66
CA VAL A 2 -10.79 -6.86 -2.95
C VAL A 2 -12.17 -7.53 -3.00
N ALA A 3 -12.30 -8.78 -2.56
CA ALA A 3 -13.59 -9.47 -2.55
C ALA A 3 -14.66 -8.73 -1.72
N TYR A 4 -14.29 -8.22 -0.53
CA TYR A 4 -15.20 -7.43 0.30
C TYR A 4 -15.52 -6.06 -0.31
N TYR A 5 -14.55 -5.43 -0.99
CA TYR A 5 -14.80 -4.21 -1.75
C TYR A 5 -15.86 -4.44 -2.85
N SER A 6 -15.77 -5.54 -3.59
CA SER A 6 -16.77 -5.90 -4.60
C SER A 6 -18.15 -6.18 -4.02
N LEU A 7 -18.23 -6.62 -2.75
CA LEU A 7 -19.48 -6.82 -2.01
C LEU A 7 -20.02 -5.52 -1.38
N GLY A 8 -19.30 -4.40 -1.48
CA GLY A 8 -19.66 -3.14 -0.83
C GLY A 8 -19.33 -3.07 0.67
N ASP A 9 -18.70 -4.11 1.24
CA ASP A 9 -18.24 -4.12 2.62
C ASP A 9 -16.85 -3.47 2.70
N PHE A 10 -16.83 -2.14 2.62
CA PHE A 10 -15.59 -1.36 2.56
C PHE A 10 -14.81 -1.40 3.88
N LYS A 11 -15.49 -1.52 5.03
CA LYS A 11 -14.83 -1.66 6.34
C LYS A 11 -14.00 -2.94 6.40
N LYS A 12 -14.59 -4.06 5.97
CA LYS A 12 -13.88 -5.34 5.92
C LYS A 12 -12.82 -5.37 4.82
N ALA A 13 -13.07 -4.68 3.70
CA ALA A 13 -12.05 -4.48 2.67
C ALA A 13 -10.79 -3.82 3.24
N ILE A 14 -10.95 -2.73 4.00
CA ILE A 14 -9.86 -2.03 4.69
C ILE A 14 -9.17 -2.95 5.69
N GLU A 15 -9.92 -3.62 6.58
CA GLU A 15 -9.34 -4.54 7.58
C GLU A 15 -8.39 -5.57 6.95
N PHE A 16 -8.83 -6.24 5.89
CA PHE A 16 -8.00 -7.23 5.20
C PHE A 16 -6.87 -6.61 4.38
N ASN A 17 -7.03 -5.39 3.87
CA ASN A 17 -5.94 -4.69 3.21
C ASN A 17 -4.85 -4.27 4.21
N LEU A 18 -5.20 -3.78 5.41
CA LEU A 18 -4.23 -3.43 6.46
C LEU A 18 -3.44 -4.65 6.96
N LYS A 19 -4.07 -5.83 7.03
CA LYS A 19 -3.35 -7.09 7.31
C LYS A 19 -2.35 -7.43 6.20
N ALA A 20 -2.73 -7.21 4.95
CA ALA A 20 -1.84 -7.43 3.80
C ALA A 20 -0.70 -6.40 3.73
N GLU A 21 -0.96 -5.13 4.09
CA GLU A 21 0.04 -4.06 4.20
C GLU A 21 1.19 -4.51 5.09
N LYS A 22 0.90 -4.94 6.32
CA LYS A 22 1.91 -5.43 7.26
C LYS A 22 2.77 -6.57 6.69
N ILE A 23 2.14 -7.53 6.02
CA ILE A 23 2.85 -8.69 5.44
C ILE A 23 3.78 -8.23 4.31
N PHE A 24 3.32 -7.39 3.39
CA PHE A 24 4.14 -6.95 2.26
C PHE A 24 5.21 -5.94 2.65
N GLU A 25 4.99 -5.15 3.71
CA GLU A 25 6.04 -4.35 4.35
C GLU A 25 7.15 -5.23 4.92
N GLU A 26 6.81 -6.26 5.71
CA GLU A 26 7.78 -7.20 6.29
C GLU A 26 8.56 -7.98 5.23
N LEU A 27 7.93 -8.30 4.10
CA LEU A 27 8.55 -9.03 3.00
C LEU A 27 9.28 -8.14 1.98
N GLY A 28 9.25 -6.81 2.14
CA GLY A 28 9.84 -5.89 1.15
C GLY A 28 9.21 -5.97 -0.25
N GLN A 29 7.96 -6.42 -0.33
CA GLN A 29 7.28 -6.71 -1.59
C GLN A 29 6.57 -5.46 -2.14
N ILE A 30 7.37 -4.49 -2.61
CA ILE A 30 6.93 -3.14 -2.97
C ILE A 30 5.78 -3.13 -4.00
N ASN A 31 5.82 -3.99 -5.02
CA ASN A 31 4.77 -4.07 -6.04
C ASN A 31 3.39 -4.43 -5.44
N TYR A 32 3.37 -5.39 -4.52
CA TYR A 32 2.14 -5.82 -3.86
C TYR A 32 1.70 -4.81 -2.80
N LEU A 33 2.64 -4.21 -2.08
CA LEU A 33 2.35 -3.14 -1.12
C LEU A 33 1.68 -1.93 -1.79
N LYS A 34 2.18 -1.51 -2.96
CA LYS A 34 1.56 -0.46 -3.76
C LYS A 34 0.09 -0.80 -4.11
N LEU A 35 -0.15 -2.01 -4.61
CA LEU A 35 -1.50 -2.49 -4.93
C LEU A 35 -2.43 -2.47 -3.70
N VAL A 36 -1.91 -2.84 -2.52
CA VAL A 36 -2.66 -2.76 -1.27
C VAL A 36 -3.01 -1.32 -0.95
N TYR A 37 -2.08 -0.37 -1.08
CA TYR A 37 -2.33 1.05 -0.85
C TYR A 37 -3.40 1.62 -1.77
N GLU A 38 -3.33 1.34 -3.08
CA GLU A 38 -4.35 1.76 -4.03
C GLU A 38 -5.75 1.22 -3.69
N ASN A 39 -5.83 -0.05 -3.27
CA ASN A 39 -7.09 -0.68 -2.89
C ASN A 39 -7.64 -0.13 -1.58
N THR A 40 -6.79 0.21 -0.62
CA THR A 40 -7.18 0.86 0.63
C THR A 40 -7.68 2.28 0.39
N ALA A 41 -7.00 3.06 -0.45
CA ALA A 41 -7.44 4.40 -0.84
C ALA A 41 -8.82 4.38 -1.50
N LYS A 42 -9.07 3.41 -2.40
CA LYS A 42 -10.40 3.21 -3.01
C LYS A 42 -11.47 2.88 -1.98
N ALA A 43 -11.16 2.01 -1.01
CA ALA A 43 -12.12 1.63 0.02
C ALA A 43 -12.47 2.80 0.96
N TYR A 44 -11.48 3.61 1.37
CA TYR A 44 -11.74 4.83 2.14
C TYR A 44 -12.56 5.86 1.37
N ASN A 45 -12.26 6.08 0.07
CA ASN A 45 -13.08 6.93 -0.79
C ASN A 45 -14.55 6.50 -0.84
N LYS A 46 -14.82 5.18 -0.83
CA LYS A 46 -16.19 4.66 -0.83
C LYS A 46 -16.92 4.83 0.51
N MET A 47 -16.19 5.18 1.55
CA MET A 47 -16.73 5.52 2.88
C MET A 47 -16.75 7.03 3.15
N ASP A 48 -16.48 7.85 2.13
CA ASP A 48 -16.33 9.32 2.25
C ASP A 48 -15.23 9.77 3.23
N ASP A 49 -14.29 8.88 3.56
CA ASP A 49 -13.11 9.17 4.38
C ASP A 49 -11.96 9.63 3.46
N PHE A 50 -12.10 10.86 2.98
CA PHE A 50 -11.18 11.43 1.99
C PHE A 50 -9.78 11.68 2.55
N GLU A 51 -9.65 11.92 3.86
CA GLU A 51 -8.35 12.11 4.51
C GLU A 51 -7.51 10.84 4.44
N ASN A 52 -8.07 9.70 4.85
CA ASN A 52 -7.35 8.43 4.77
C ASN A 52 -7.19 7.97 3.31
N ALA A 53 -8.16 8.27 2.45
CA ALA A 53 -8.03 7.96 1.03
C ALA A 53 -6.82 8.65 0.39
N GLU A 54 -6.64 9.95 0.64
CA GLU A 54 -5.51 10.72 0.09
C GLU A 54 -4.18 10.25 0.70
N LYS A 55 -4.14 9.97 2.00
CA LYS A 55 -2.96 9.40 2.66
C LYS A 55 -2.49 8.11 1.99
N TYR A 56 -3.41 7.19 1.69
CA TYR A 56 -3.07 5.92 1.03
C TYR A 56 -2.72 6.10 -0.45
N LYS A 57 -3.31 7.10 -1.11
CA LYS A 57 -2.94 7.45 -2.49
C LYS A 57 -1.50 7.97 -2.56
N ILE A 58 -1.11 8.88 -1.66
CA ILE A 58 0.27 9.39 -1.56
C ILE A 58 1.25 8.24 -1.31
N LYS A 59 0.96 7.34 -0.37
CA LYS A 59 1.78 6.13 -0.14
C LYS A 59 1.98 5.29 -1.41
N ALA A 60 0.94 5.12 -2.25
CA ALA A 60 1.05 4.37 -3.50
C ALA A 60 1.85 5.13 -4.58
N GLU A 61 1.77 6.47 -4.59
CA GLU A 61 2.54 7.34 -5.47
C GLU A 61 4.04 7.30 -5.11
N ASP A 62 4.37 7.37 -3.82
CA ASP A 62 5.75 7.23 -3.32
C ASP A 62 6.39 5.91 -3.78
N LEU A 63 5.66 4.80 -3.65
CA LEU A 63 6.13 3.50 -4.15
C LEU A 63 6.18 3.43 -5.68
N SER A 64 5.30 4.14 -6.38
CA SER A 64 5.35 4.21 -7.85
C SER A 64 6.59 4.95 -8.34
N GLU A 65 6.98 6.01 -7.65
CA GLU A 65 8.20 6.76 -7.95
C GLU A 65 9.44 5.91 -7.67
N LEU A 66 9.43 5.16 -6.57
CA LEU A 66 10.48 4.19 -6.22
C LEU A 66 10.65 3.12 -7.32
N LEU A 67 9.56 2.56 -7.82
CA LEU A 67 9.58 1.53 -8.86
C LEU A 67 10.05 2.05 -10.23
N LYS A 68 9.80 3.33 -10.54
CA LYS A 68 10.28 3.96 -11.78
C LYS A 68 11.78 4.27 -11.75
N ASN A 69 12.35 4.40 -10.56
CA ASN A 69 13.76 4.73 -10.39
C ASN A 69 14.39 3.79 -9.35
N PRO A 70 14.89 2.62 -9.77
CA PRO A 70 15.50 1.63 -8.87
C PRO A 70 16.70 2.16 -8.08
N LEU A 71 17.32 3.27 -8.48
CA LEU A 71 18.40 3.89 -7.71
C LEU A 71 17.89 4.55 -6.41
N LEU A 72 16.60 4.93 -6.33
CA LEU A 72 15.95 5.37 -5.09
C LEU A 72 15.69 4.18 -4.13
N GLU A 73 15.62 2.95 -4.63
CA GLU A 73 15.47 1.73 -3.82
C GLU A 73 16.67 1.57 -2.88
N ILE A 74 17.88 1.64 -3.42
CA ILE A 74 19.13 1.51 -2.66
C ILE A 74 19.27 2.63 -1.61
N LEU A 75 18.81 3.85 -1.92
CA LEU A 75 18.92 5.02 -1.04
C LEU A 75 17.85 5.06 0.07
N SER A 76 16.62 4.60 -0.22
CA SER A 76 15.50 4.63 0.74
C SER A 76 15.50 3.44 1.71
N MET A 77 16.08 2.30 1.32
CA MET A 77 16.12 1.11 2.17
C MET A 77 17.12 1.21 3.35
N GLY A 78 17.99 2.22 3.38
CA GLY A 78 19.06 2.30 4.37
C GLY A 78 19.96 1.05 4.40
N PRO A 79 20.97 0.97 5.27
CA PRO A 79 21.91 -0.15 5.30
C PRO A 79 21.31 -1.48 5.82
N HIS A 80 19.99 -1.69 5.75
CA HIS A 80 19.35 -2.93 6.20
C HIS A 80 19.37 -4.06 5.16
N ASN A 81 19.73 -3.77 3.90
CA ASN A 81 19.94 -4.79 2.87
C ASN A 81 21.43 -5.16 2.62
N LEU A 82 22.34 -4.76 3.51
CA LEU A 82 23.76 -5.15 3.44
C LEU A 82 24.15 -6.30 4.39
N LYS A 83 23.19 -7.06 4.92
CA LYS A 83 23.52 -8.28 5.67
C LYS A 83 23.37 -9.53 4.80
N LEU A 84 24.55 -9.94 4.33
CA LEU A 84 25.01 -11.23 3.78
C LEU A 84 24.83 -11.46 2.27
#